data_AF-A0A0C1E270-F1
#
_entry.id   AF-A0A0C1E270-F1
#
_cell.length_a   1.000
_cell.length_b   1.000
_cell.length_c   1.000
_cell.angle_alpha   90.00
_cell.angle_beta   90.00
_cell.angle_gamma   90.00
#
_symmetry.space_group_name_H-M   'P 1'
#
loop_
_entity.id
_entity.type
_entity.pdbx_description
1 polymer ?
#
loop_
_entity_poly.entity_id
_entity_poly.type
_entity_poly.pdbx_seq_one_letter_code
_entity_poly.pdbx_strand_id
1 'polypeptide(L)'
;MKALSRLAALLVSACMLSGIHFANADELDVFVKNRQQVLNQFEDAKQPAPAQAPQINFQPARAATPVVHSIPSASAAPVRASRSSDSADELIGSAMGLLGVAYRYGGTSASTGFDCSGFMQHIFRRSMGLNLPRTSAEQAKMGVGVSRGELQPGDMVFFRTMGRGRISHVGLYIGNDRFIHAPRTGKRIEITSLSNKYWNAKYAFARRVKKNDPSRFLN
;
A
#
# COMPACT_ATOMS: atom_id res chain seq x y z
N MET A 1 -9.22 -2.42 37.25
CA MET A 1 -9.80 -3.32 36.20
C MET A 1 -10.92 -2.68 35.38
N LYS A 2 -11.77 -1.80 35.92
CA LYS A 2 -12.90 -1.19 35.17
C LYS A 2 -12.51 -0.12 34.12
N ALA A 3 -11.36 0.54 34.25
CA ALA A 3 -10.89 1.57 33.31
C ALA A 3 -10.35 0.99 31.99
N LEU A 4 -9.67 -0.16 32.03
CA LEU A 4 -9.16 -0.86 30.84
C LEU A 4 -10.29 -1.41 29.95
N SER A 5 -11.39 -1.88 30.55
CA SER A 5 -12.57 -2.35 29.83
C SER A 5 -13.29 -1.23 29.07
N ARG A 6 -13.34 -0.01 29.64
CA ARG A 6 -13.97 1.15 28.98
C ARG A 6 -13.13 1.70 27.83
N LEU A 7 -11.80 1.64 27.95
CA LEU A 7 -10.89 2.05 26.87
C LEU A 7 -10.94 1.09 25.68
N ALA A 8 -11.04 -0.23 25.94
CA ALA A 8 -11.23 -1.23 24.90
C ALA A 8 -12.58 -1.04 24.16
N ALA A 9 -13.66 -0.76 24.88
CA ALA A 9 -14.98 -0.50 24.28
C ALA A 9 -15.00 0.78 23.41
N LEU A 10 -14.32 1.86 23.82
CA LEU A 10 -14.20 3.09 23.03
C LEU A 10 -13.36 2.90 21.76
N LEU A 11 -12.27 2.13 21.82
CA LEU A 11 -11.44 1.80 20.66
C LEU A 11 -12.17 0.89 19.67
N VAL A 12 -12.94 -0.11 20.16
CA VAL A 12 -13.81 -0.93 19.30
C VAL A 12 -14.88 -0.07 18.64
N SER A 13 -15.48 0.88 19.37
CA SER A 13 -16.48 1.80 18.81
C SER A 13 -15.90 2.73 17.75
N ALA A 14 -14.66 3.20 17.89
CA ALA A 14 -14.00 4.02 16.86
C ALA A 14 -13.56 3.20 15.61
N CYS A 15 -13.19 1.93 15.79
CA CYS A 15 -12.86 1.02 14.68
C CYS A 15 -14.09 0.58 13.87
N MET A 16 -15.27 0.49 14.50
CA MET A 16 -16.53 0.21 13.82
C MET A 16 -16.97 1.36 12.90
N LEU A 17 -16.55 2.61 13.17
CA LEU A 17 -16.79 3.75 12.28
C LEU A 17 -15.81 3.83 11.10
N SER A 18 -14.69 3.10 11.12
CA SER A 18 -13.67 3.10 10.06
C SER A 18 -13.60 1.79 9.24
N GLY A 19 -14.56 0.88 9.43
CA GLY A 19 -14.68 -0.35 8.63
C GLY A 19 -13.64 -1.42 8.93
N ILE A 20 -12.83 -1.28 9.99
CA ILE A 20 -11.77 -2.24 10.33
C ILE A 20 -12.37 -3.38 11.18
N HIS A 21 -12.52 -4.57 10.58
CA HIS A 21 -13.16 -5.73 11.21
C HIS A 21 -12.13 -6.72 11.75
N PHE A 22 -11.79 -6.68 13.04
CA PHE A 22 -10.83 -7.63 13.63
C PHE A 22 -11.48 -9.00 13.82
N ALA A 23 -10.83 -10.06 13.33
CA ALA A 23 -11.34 -11.43 13.43
C ALA A 23 -11.19 -11.99 14.85
N ASN A 24 -10.21 -11.51 15.62
CA ASN A 24 -9.95 -11.93 17.00
C ASN A 24 -9.13 -10.89 17.77
N ALA A 25 -9.05 -11.06 19.10
CA ALA A 25 -8.37 -10.15 20.02
C ALA A 25 -6.86 -10.04 19.76
N ASP A 26 -6.22 -11.10 19.23
CA ASP A 26 -4.80 -11.09 18.88
C ASP A 26 -4.51 -10.10 17.74
N GLU A 27 -5.40 -10.00 16.76
CA GLU A 27 -5.28 -9.05 15.66
C GLU A 27 -5.40 -7.60 16.15
N LEU A 28 -6.27 -7.36 17.13
CA LEU A 28 -6.43 -6.06 17.77
C LEU A 28 -5.19 -5.68 18.58
N ASP A 29 -4.62 -6.61 19.35
CA ASP A 29 -3.42 -6.37 20.15
C ASP A 29 -2.19 -6.09 19.28
N VAL A 30 -2.02 -6.84 18.18
CA VAL A 30 -0.98 -6.57 17.18
C VAL A 30 -1.17 -5.18 16.55
N PHE A 31 -2.40 -4.84 16.16
CA PHE A 31 -2.71 -3.53 15.58
C PHE A 31 -2.42 -2.38 16.54
N VAL A 32 -2.85 -2.49 17.81
CA VAL A 32 -2.63 -1.47 18.84
C VAL A 32 -1.14 -1.29 19.15
N LYS A 33 -0.39 -2.41 19.29
CA LYS A 33 1.07 -2.36 19.53
C LYS A 33 1.83 -1.75 18.34
N ASN A 34 1.43 -2.08 17.11
CA ASN A 34 2.10 -1.58 15.91
C ASN A 34 1.78 -0.11 15.62
N ARG A 35 0.56 0.36 15.91
CA ARG A 35 0.17 1.78 15.74
C ARG A 35 1.10 2.72 16.50
N GLN A 36 1.49 2.36 17.72
CA GLN A 36 2.41 3.18 18.51
C GLN A 36 3.80 3.28 17.87
N GLN A 37 4.29 2.18 17.25
CA GLN A 37 5.57 2.18 16.55
C GLN A 37 5.52 3.01 15.26
N VAL A 38 4.42 2.94 14.52
CA VAL A 38 4.21 3.74 13.31
C VAL A 38 4.16 5.24 13.62
N LEU A 39 3.45 5.63 14.69
CA LEU A 39 3.43 7.03 15.15
C LEU A 39 4.83 7.53 15.51
N ASN A 40 5.63 6.71 16.20
CA ASN A 40 7.01 7.07 16.54
C ASN A 40 7.91 7.22 15.29
N GLN A 41 7.68 6.41 14.24
CA GLN A 41 8.44 6.52 12.98
C GLN A 41 8.03 7.72 12.11
N PHE A 42 6.80 8.23 12.27
CA PHE A 42 6.35 9.45 11.59
C PHE A 42 6.88 10.73 12.26
N GLU A 43 7.10 10.73 13.57
CA GLU A 43 7.72 11.86 14.28
C GLU A 43 9.19 12.07 13.86
N ASP A 44 9.95 10.99 13.61
CA ASP A 44 11.34 11.07 13.10
C ASP A 44 11.43 11.63 11.66
N ALA A 45 10.35 11.58 10.88
CA ALA A 45 10.30 12.07 9.50
C ALA A 45 10.05 13.59 9.39
N LYS A 46 9.94 14.31 10.52
CA LYS A 46 9.63 15.74 10.55
C LYS A 46 10.83 16.67 10.35
N GLN A 47 12.02 16.12 10.06
CA GLN A 47 13.21 16.94 9.79
C GLN A 47 13.19 17.44 8.33
N PRO A 48 13.02 18.76 8.08
CA PRO A 48 12.88 19.27 6.72
C PRO A 48 14.22 19.22 5.97
N ALA A 49 14.20 18.68 4.75
CA ALA A 49 15.28 18.86 3.78
C ALA A 49 15.35 20.34 3.34
N PRO A 50 16.55 20.90 3.11
CA PRO A 50 16.69 22.31 2.76
C PRO A 50 16.07 22.61 1.40
N ALA A 51 15.11 23.53 1.39
CA ALA A 51 14.49 24.04 0.18
C ALA A 51 15.42 25.04 -0.52
N GLN A 52 15.84 24.73 -1.73
CA GLN A 52 16.20 25.73 -2.74
C GLN A 52 15.38 25.46 -3.99
N ALA A 53 14.42 26.34 -4.28
CA ALA A 53 13.61 26.32 -5.49
C ALA A 53 14.10 27.45 -6.43
N PRO A 54 14.29 27.18 -7.73
CA PRO A 54 14.57 28.23 -8.71
C PRO A 54 13.33 29.09 -8.95
N GLN A 55 13.51 30.41 -8.91
CA GLN A 55 12.45 31.41 -9.15
C GLN A 55 12.21 31.56 -10.66
N ILE A 56 11.03 31.19 -11.16
CA ILE A 56 10.59 31.50 -12.53
C ILE A 56 9.72 32.76 -12.47
N ASN A 57 10.18 33.82 -13.13
CA ASN A 57 9.49 35.11 -13.24
C ASN A 57 8.49 35.09 -14.40
N PHE A 58 7.20 35.31 -14.13
CA PHE A 58 6.18 35.46 -15.18
C PHE A 58 5.72 36.93 -15.26
N GLN A 59 5.94 37.56 -16.42
CA GLN A 59 5.36 38.85 -16.77
C GLN A 59 3.95 38.67 -17.37
N PRO A 60 3.00 39.59 -17.13
CA PRO A 60 1.64 39.48 -17.67
C PRO A 60 1.54 40.12 -19.06
N ALA A 61 0.97 39.41 -20.03
CA ALA A 61 0.60 39.96 -21.33
C ALA A 61 -0.93 39.97 -21.51
N ARG A 62 -1.40 41.19 -21.82
CA ARG A 62 -2.70 41.72 -22.26
C ARG A 62 -3.87 40.81 -22.65
N ALA A 63 -5.04 41.33 -22.28
CA ALA A 63 -6.41 40.91 -22.60
C ALA A 63 -6.75 40.92 -24.10
N ALA A 64 -7.60 39.96 -24.49
CA ALA A 64 -8.46 40.00 -25.68
C ALA A 64 -9.84 39.42 -25.34
N THR A 65 -10.85 39.92 -26.05
CA THR A 65 -12.32 39.92 -25.83
C THR A 65 -13.05 38.58 -25.96
N PRO A 66 -14.32 38.48 -25.50
CA PRO A 66 -15.07 37.22 -25.43
C PRO A 66 -15.86 36.93 -26.72
N VAL A 67 -15.91 35.66 -27.13
CA VAL A 67 -16.88 35.18 -28.12
C VAL A 67 -17.66 34.03 -27.48
N VAL A 68 -18.98 34.24 -27.38
CA VAL A 68 -19.97 33.33 -26.80
C VAL A 68 -20.44 32.36 -27.90
N HIS A 69 -20.33 31.04 -27.71
CA HIS A 69 -21.13 30.05 -28.44
C HIS A 69 -21.40 28.80 -27.57
N SER A 70 -22.64 28.74 -27.05
CA SER A 70 -23.55 27.58 -26.86
C SER A 70 -23.04 26.23 -26.30
N ILE A 71 -23.58 25.88 -25.11
CA ILE A 71 -23.63 24.54 -24.48
C ILE A 71 -24.99 23.89 -24.83
N PRO A 72 -25.04 22.59 -25.20
CA PRO A 72 -25.53 21.54 -24.30
C PRO A 72 -24.60 20.30 -24.38
N SER A 73 -24.47 19.36 -23.46
CA SER A 73 -25.34 18.80 -22.44
C SER A 73 -24.45 18.09 -21.41
N ALA A 74 -24.98 17.86 -20.22
CA ALA A 74 -24.26 17.51 -19.00
C ALA A 74 -23.30 16.31 -19.11
N SER A 75 -22.08 16.58 -18.67
CA SER A 75 -21.03 15.63 -18.30
C SER A 75 -21.54 14.57 -17.32
N ALA A 76 -21.51 13.31 -17.74
CA ALA A 76 -21.56 12.17 -16.84
C ALA A 76 -20.14 11.72 -16.45
N ALA A 77 -19.91 11.64 -15.13
CA ALA A 77 -18.78 11.06 -14.38
C ALA A 77 -17.64 12.01 -13.95
N PRO A 78 -17.30 11.97 -12.64
CA PRO A 78 -16.28 11.02 -12.18
C PRO A 78 -16.64 10.36 -10.83
N VAL A 79 -17.28 9.18 -10.87
CA VAL A 79 -17.47 8.33 -9.66
C VAL A 79 -16.50 7.16 -9.58
N ARG A 80 -15.57 7.01 -10.54
CA ARG A 80 -14.69 5.85 -10.67
C ARG A 80 -13.31 6.04 -10.04
N ALA A 81 -12.79 7.27 -9.99
CA ALA A 81 -11.49 7.57 -9.40
C ALA A 81 -11.50 7.46 -7.86
N SER A 82 -12.60 7.83 -7.21
CA SER A 82 -12.77 7.76 -5.75
C SER A 82 -12.74 6.31 -5.24
N ARG A 83 -13.47 5.39 -5.88
CA ARG A 83 -13.49 3.98 -5.42
C ARG A 83 -12.14 3.27 -5.53
N SER A 84 -11.28 3.68 -6.47
CA SER A 84 -9.93 3.13 -6.59
C SER A 84 -8.97 3.67 -5.54
N SER A 85 -9.10 4.95 -5.15
CA SER A 85 -8.34 5.48 -4.02
C SER A 85 -8.76 4.81 -2.72
N ASP A 86 -10.07 4.62 -2.50
CA ASP A 86 -10.58 3.98 -1.28
C ASP A 86 -10.01 2.55 -1.11
N SER A 87 -9.95 1.79 -2.21
CA SER A 87 -9.39 0.42 -2.17
C SER A 87 -7.88 0.40 -1.93
N ALA A 88 -7.15 1.41 -2.41
CA ALA A 88 -5.71 1.53 -2.18
C ALA A 88 -5.42 1.94 -0.73
N ASP A 89 -6.20 2.86 -0.18
CA ASP A 89 -6.05 3.34 1.20
C ASP A 89 -6.35 2.22 2.21
N GLU A 90 -7.41 1.43 2.00
CA GLU A 90 -7.70 0.25 2.82
C GLU A 90 -6.55 -0.76 2.77
N LEU A 91 -6.01 -1.02 1.58
CA LEU A 91 -4.90 -1.95 1.37
C LEU A 91 -3.63 -1.49 2.11
N ILE A 92 -3.31 -0.20 2.00
CA ILE A 92 -2.15 0.39 2.67
C ILE A 92 -2.37 0.40 4.19
N GLY A 93 -3.57 0.74 4.66
CA GLY A 93 -3.93 0.66 6.07
C GLY A 93 -3.76 -0.74 6.65
N SER A 94 -4.23 -1.77 5.92
CA SER A 94 -4.02 -3.17 6.30
C SER A 94 -2.54 -3.55 6.33
N ALA A 95 -1.73 -3.05 5.41
CA ALA A 95 -0.29 -3.30 5.39
C ALA A 95 0.44 -2.61 6.55
N MET A 96 0.09 -1.35 6.86
CA MET A 96 0.66 -0.59 7.96
C MET A 96 0.40 -1.25 9.32
N GLY A 97 -0.79 -1.81 9.53
CA GLY A 97 -1.14 -2.54 10.75
C GLY A 97 -0.26 -3.78 11.02
N LEU A 98 0.44 -4.29 10.01
CA LEU A 98 1.30 -5.48 10.10
C LEU A 98 2.80 -5.16 10.18
N LEU A 99 3.18 -3.87 10.20
CA LEU A 99 4.59 -3.49 10.39
C LEU A 99 5.16 -4.11 11.67
N GLY A 100 6.37 -4.64 11.61
CA GLY A 100 6.98 -5.30 12.75
C GLY A 100 6.61 -6.79 12.93
N VAL A 101 5.62 -7.33 12.21
CA VAL A 101 5.38 -8.79 12.21
C VAL A 101 6.59 -9.52 11.63
N ALA A 102 6.98 -10.65 12.23
CA ALA A 102 8.19 -11.37 11.85
C ALA A 102 8.07 -12.01 10.46
N TYR A 103 9.19 -12.03 9.73
CA TYR A 103 9.27 -12.85 8.53
C TYR A 103 9.31 -14.34 8.89
N ARG A 104 8.51 -15.13 8.19
CA ARG A 104 8.58 -16.60 8.17
C ARG A 104 8.45 -17.11 6.75
N TYR A 105 9.44 -17.88 6.29
CA TYR A 105 9.34 -18.58 5.01
C TYR A 105 8.13 -19.50 5.01
N GLY A 106 7.28 -19.41 3.98
CA GLY A 106 6.02 -20.15 3.95
C GLY A 106 4.88 -19.51 4.78
N GLY A 107 5.16 -18.48 5.58
CA GLY A 107 4.22 -17.87 6.52
C GLY A 107 3.11 -17.06 5.84
N THR A 108 1.91 -17.14 6.39
CA THR A 108 0.67 -16.54 5.84
C THR A 108 -0.24 -15.92 6.90
N SER A 109 0.23 -15.73 8.14
CA SER A 109 -0.59 -15.20 9.24
C SER A 109 0.17 -14.24 10.15
N ALA A 110 -0.54 -13.33 10.81
CA ALA A 110 0.08 -12.37 11.72
C ALA A 110 0.66 -13.02 12.99
N SER A 111 0.04 -14.10 13.47
CA SER A 111 0.46 -14.80 14.70
C SER A 111 1.74 -15.61 14.49
N THR A 112 1.90 -16.24 13.33
CA THR A 112 3.09 -17.04 13.02
C THR A 112 4.15 -16.29 12.21
N GLY A 113 3.76 -15.21 11.52
CA GLY A 113 4.61 -14.45 10.62
C GLY A 113 4.27 -14.67 9.14
N PHE A 114 4.85 -13.83 8.29
CA PHE A 114 4.61 -13.83 6.85
C PHE A 114 5.89 -14.00 6.04
N ASP A 115 5.81 -14.62 4.87
CA ASP A 115 6.77 -14.32 3.80
C ASP A 115 6.24 -13.21 2.89
N CYS A 116 7.02 -12.80 1.88
CA CYS A 116 6.68 -11.67 1.05
C CYS A 116 5.35 -11.86 0.31
N SER A 117 5.11 -13.02 -0.30
CA SER A 117 3.88 -13.27 -1.05
C SER A 117 2.70 -13.65 -0.17
N GLY A 118 2.93 -14.30 0.98
CA GLY A 118 1.92 -14.55 2.01
C GLY A 118 1.42 -13.27 2.67
N PHE A 119 2.31 -12.30 2.90
CA PHE A 119 1.95 -10.94 3.32
C PHE A 119 1.01 -10.27 2.30
N MET A 120 1.39 -10.26 1.03
CA MET A 120 0.56 -9.68 -0.04
C MET A 120 -0.80 -10.39 -0.14
N GLN A 121 -0.83 -11.73 -0.10
CA GLN A 121 -2.07 -12.49 -0.13
C GLN A 121 -3.01 -12.10 1.01
N HIS A 122 -2.48 -11.93 2.22
CA HIS A 122 -3.26 -11.55 3.39
C HIS A 122 -3.92 -10.17 3.21
N ILE A 123 -3.15 -9.14 2.88
CA ILE A 123 -3.66 -7.77 2.80
C ILE A 123 -4.62 -7.58 1.62
N PHE A 124 -4.39 -8.24 0.48
CA PHE A 124 -5.29 -8.18 -0.68
C PHE A 124 -6.59 -8.94 -0.43
N ARG A 125 -6.53 -10.09 0.24
CA ARG A 125 -7.73 -10.83 0.64
C ARG A 125 -8.58 -10.01 1.60
N ARG A 126 -7.95 -9.39 2.60
CA ARG A 126 -8.66 -8.62 3.62
C ARG A 126 -9.27 -7.33 3.09
N SER A 127 -8.53 -6.57 2.28
CA SER A 127 -8.94 -5.23 1.84
C SER A 127 -9.77 -5.26 0.56
N MET A 128 -9.44 -6.16 -0.37
CA MET A 128 -10.10 -6.22 -1.69
C MET A 128 -10.93 -7.48 -1.91
N GLY A 129 -10.88 -8.46 -1.01
CA GLY A 129 -11.49 -9.77 -1.22
C GLY A 129 -10.85 -10.55 -2.38
N LEU A 130 -9.58 -10.27 -2.68
CA LEU A 130 -8.84 -10.89 -3.79
C LEU A 130 -7.89 -11.96 -3.28
N ASN A 131 -8.05 -13.18 -3.78
CA ASN A 131 -7.14 -14.29 -3.47
C ASN A 131 -5.97 -14.27 -4.44
N LEU A 132 -4.85 -13.71 -4.00
CA LEU A 132 -3.62 -13.79 -4.78
C LEU A 132 -3.04 -15.22 -4.75
N PRO A 133 -2.40 -15.65 -5.86
CA PRO A 133 -1.60 -16.88 -5.88
C PRO A 133 -0.55 -16.91 -4.77
N ARG A 134 -0.11 -18.10 -4.38
CA ARG A 134 0.77 -18.27 -3.20
C ARG A 134 2.16 -17.68 -3.41
N THR A 135 2.71 -17.78 -4.63
CA THR A 135 4.11 -17.39 -4.88
C THR A 135 4.21 -16.00 -5.51
N SER A 136 5.29 -15.27 -5.22
CA SER A 136 5.55 -13.96 -5.84
C SER A 136 5.67 -14.06 -7.36
N ALA A 137 6.13 -15.20 -7.88
CA ALA A 137 6.28 -15.44 -9.32
C ALA A 137 4.92 -15.56 -10.03
N GLU A 138 3.92 -16.16 -9.37
CA GLU A 138 2.56 -16.22 -9.90
C GLU A 138 1.83 -14.89 -9.70
N GLN A 139 2.00 -14.24 -8.55
CA GLN A 139 1.48 -12.88 -8.30
C GLN A 139 1.96 -11.88 -9.35
N ALA A 140 3.19 -12.03 -9.85
CA ALA A 140 3.76 -11.20 -10.92
C ALA A 140 3.06 -11.32 -12.28
N LYS A 141 2.16 -12.30 -12.44
CA LYS A 141 1.33 -12.50 -13.64
C LYS A 141 -0.07 -11.89 -13.50
N MET A 142 -0.43 -11.43 -12.30
CA MET A 142 -1.74 -10.87 -12.00
C MET A 142 -1.83 -9.42 -12.46
N GLY A 143 -3.05 -8.99 -12.82
CA GLY A 143 -3.36 -7.60 -13.17
C GLY A 143 -2.61 -7.07 -14.39
N VAL A 144 -2.57 -5.74 -14.50
CA VAL A 144 -1.95 -5.04 -15.64
C VAL A 144 -0.53 -4.61 -15.30
N GLY A 145 0.35 -4.59 -16.30
CA GLY A 145 1.72 -4.07 -16.16
C GLY A 145 1.71 -2.56 -15.89
N VAL A 146 2.59 -2.11 -14.99
CA VAL A 146 2.78 -0.69 -14.67
C VAL A 146 4.25 -0.31 -14.83
N SER A 147 4.50 0.78 -15.56
CA SER A 147 5.84 1.32 -15.69
C SER A 147 6.27 2.03 -14.41
N ARG A 148 7.58 2.15 -14.15
CA ARG A 148 8.08 2.73 -12.90
C ARG A 148 7.64 4.18 -12.68
N GLY A 149 7.49 4.97 -13.76
CA GLY A 149 7.04 6.37 -13.68
C GLY A 149 5.54 6.52 -13.43
N GLU A 150 4.76 5.44 -13.55
CA GLU A 150 3.29 5.44 -13.40
C GLU A 150 2.84 4.72 -12.12
N LEU A 151 3.79 4.42 -11.22
CA LEU A 151 3.51 3.76 -9.96
C LEU A 151 2.52 4.58 -9.12
N GLN A 152 1.48 3.92 -8.65
CA GLN A 152 0.47 4.48 -7.76
C GLN A 152 0.41 3.66 -6.48
N PRO A 153 0.13 4.30 -5.33
CA PRO A 153 -0.12 3.57 -4.09
C PRO A 153 -1.12 2.43 -4.31
N GLY A 154 -0.80 1.24 -3.79
CA GLY A 154 -1.57 0.02 -4.04
C GLY A 154 -0.95 -0.92 -5.09
N ASP A 155 0.00 -0.46 -5.89
CA ASP A 155 0.69 -1.32 -6.87
C ASP A 155 1.60 -2.35 -6.20
N MET A 156 1.68 -3.54 -6.79
CA MET A 156 2.64 -4.56 -6.41
C MET A 156 3.96 -4.35 -7.16
N VAL A 157 5.06 -4.21 -6.43
CA VAL A 157 6.41 -4.08 -6.99
C VAL A 157 7.18 -5.39 -6.84
N PHE A 158 7.82 -5.85 -7.90
CA PHE A 158 8.46 -7.17 -7.95
C PHE A 158 9.97 -7.06 -8.15
N PHE A 159 10.71 -8.00 -7.54
CA PHE A 159 12.17 -7.96 -7.52
C PHE A 159 12.81 -9.34 -7.79
N ARG A 160 14.08 -9.30 -8.23
CA ARG A 160 14.93 -10.46 -8.53
C ARG A 160 16.03 -10.61 -7.46
N THR A 161 15.67 -10.94 -6.24
CA THR A 161 16.61 -11.00 -5.09
C THR A 161 17.48 -12.26 -5.06
N MET A 162 17.04 -13.36 -5.69
CA MET A 162 17.72 -14.67 -5.64
C MET A 162 18.62 -14.99 -6.85
N GLY A 163 19.02 -14.00 -7.66
CA GLY A 163 20.10 -14.15 -8.65
C GLY A 163 19.81 -14.98 -9.92
N ARG A 164 18.69 -15.71 -10.01
CA ARG A 164 18.35 -16.57 -11.17
C ARG A 164 17.53 -15.88 -12.27
N GLY A 165 17.52 -14.55 -12.31
CA GLY A 165 16.69 -13.75 -13.24
C GLY A 165 15.17 -13.84 -13.02
N ARG A 166 14.70 -14.70 -12.11
CA ARG A 166 13.29 -14.93 -11.80
C ARG A 166 12.79 -14.01 -10.68
N ILE A 167 11.49 -13.71 -10.72
CA ILE A 167 10.82 -13.00 -9.62
C ILE A 167 10.88 -13.85 -8.36
N SER A 168 11.43 -13.26 -7.31
CA SER A 168 11.70 -13.93 -6.02
C SER A 168 11.24 -13.10 -4.82
N HIS A 169 10.75 -11.88 -5.06
CA HIS A 169 10.25 -11.00 -4.01
C HIS A 169 9.15 -10.08 -4.52
N VAL A 170 8.28 -9.65 -3.62
CA VAL A 170 7.18 -8.71 -3.88
C VAL A 170 7.02 -7.75 -2.70
N GLY A 171 6.53 -6.54 -2.96
CA GLY A 171 6.12 -5.58 -1.96
C GLY A 171 4.96 -4.70 -2.44
N LEU A 172 4.34 -3.98 -1.50
CA LEU A 172 3.25 -3.04 -1.75
C LEU A 172 3.82 -1.63 -1.88
N TYR A 173 3.68 -0.98 -3.03
CA TYR A 173 4.04 0.42 -3.22
C TYR A 173 3.07 1.34 -2.48
N ILE A 174 3.60 2.31 -1.76
CA ILE A 174 2.82 3.24 -0.91
C ILE A 174 3.00 4.71 -1.31
N GLY A 175 3.57 4.97 -2.48
CA GLY A 175 3.90 6.32 -2.94
C GLY A 175 5.28 6.80 -2.49
N ASN A 176 5.72 7.93 -3.06
CA ASN A 176 6.99 8.60 -2.73
C ASN A 176 8.21 7.66 -2.78
N ASP A 177 8.26 6.79 -3.80
CA ASP A 177 9.36 5.83 -4.00
C ASP A 177 9.49 4.80 -2.85
N ARG A 178 8.47 4.66 -1.99
CA ARG A 178 8.46 3.73 -0.84
C ARG A 178 7.56 2.53 -1.05
N PHE A 179 7.88 1.43 -0.38
CA PHE A 179 7.07 0.22 -0.37
C PHE A 179 7.18 -0.54 0.96
N ILE A 180 6.13 -1.30 1.28
CA ILE A 180 6.06 -2.20 2.44
C ILE A 180 6.29 -3.64 1.97
N HIS A 181 7.08 -4.41 2.72
CA HIS A 181 7.34 -5.82 2.39
C HIS A 181 7.74 -6.63 3.62
N ALA A 182 7.62 -7.95 3.52
CA ALA A 182 8.23 -8.91 4.44
C ALA A 182 9.59 -9.38 3.85
N PRO A 183 10.74 -8.86 4.30
CA PRO A 183 12.03 -8.96 3.58
C PRO A 183 12.66 -10.36 3.53
N ARG A 184 12.99 -10.95 4.70
CA ARG A 184 13.70 -12.24 4.82
C ARG A 184 13.76 -12.72 6.28
N THR A 185 14.18 -13.97 6.49
CA THR A 185 14.41 -14.56 7.81
C THR A 185 15.30 -13.66 8.67
N GLY A 186 14.91 -13.47 9.94
CA GLY A 186 15.60 -12.61 10.90
C GLY A 186 15.21 -11.13 10.82
N LYS A 187 14.30 -10.76 9.90
CA LYS A 187 13.75 -9.42 9.76
C LYS A 187 12.24 -9.42 9.96
N ARG A 188 11.66 -8.23 9.98
CA ARG A 188 10.23 -7.97 10.21
C ARG A 188 9.67 -7.18 9.03
N ILE A 189 8.34 -7.14 8.90
CA ILE A 189 7.69 -6.30 7.89
C ILE A 189 8.11 -4.85 8.12
N GLU A 190 8.61 -4.20 7.08
CA GLU A 190 9.21 -2.87 7.16
C GLU A 190 8.86 -2.04 5.92
N ILE A 191 9.02 -0.71 6.05
CA ILE A 191 9.00 0.22 4.93
C ILE A 191 10.42 0.42 4.45
N THR A 192 10.62 0.40 3.14
CA THR A 192 11.90 0.78 2.53
C THR A 192 11.68 1.55 1.23
N SER A 193 12.77 1.90 0.56
CA SER A 193 12.78 2.77 -0.63
C SER A 193 13.24 2.03 -1.88
N LEU A 194 12.60 2.28 -3.02
CA LEU A 194 13.00 1.81 -4.35
C LEU A 194 14.25 2.53 -4.88
N SER A 195 14.64 3.67 -4.30
CA SER A 195 15.90 4.37 -4.57
C SER A 195 17.07 3.82 -3.74
N ASN A 196 16.82 3.00 -2.73
CA ASN A 196 17.89 2.29 -2.03
C ASN A 196 18.70 1.46 -3.03
N LYS A 197 20.04 1.56 -3.00
CA LYS A 197 20.96 0.88 -3.94
C LYS A 197 20.63 -0.61 -4.14
N TYR A 198 20.32 -1.32 -3.05
CA TYR A 198 19.97 -2.74 -3.13
C TYR A 198 18.65 -2.95 -3.87
N TRP A 199 17.57 -2.28 -3.44
CA TRP A 199 16.24 -2.48 -4.03
C TRP A 199 16.14 -1.96 -5.46
N ASN A 200 16.82 -0.84 -5.75
CA ASN A 200 16.91 -0.27 -7.09
C ASN A 200 17.51 -1.28 -8.08
N ALA A 201 18.65 -1.89 -7.73
CA ALA A 201 19.31 -2.88 -8.56
C ALA A 201 18.53 -4.20 -8.73
N LYS A 202 17.56 -4.48 -7.84
CA LYS A 202 16.76 -5.70 -7.85
C LYS A 202 15.37 -5.50 -8.43
N TYR A 203 14.93 -4.26 -8.64
CA TYR A 203 13.63 -3.94 -9.19
C TYR A 203 13.46 -4.57 -10.57
N ALA A 204 12.34 -5.24 -10.79
CA ALA A 204 12.01 -5.86 -12.07
C ALA A 204 10.93 -5.07 -12.80
N PHE A 205 9.73 -5.01 -12.21
CA PHE A 205 8.55 -4.33 -12.76
C PHE A 205 7.45 -4.25 -11.70
N ALA A 206 6.32 -3.63 -12.04
CA ALA A 206 5.16 -3.54 -11.18
C ALA A 206 3.88 -4.05 -11.86
N ARG A 207 2.90 -4.41 -11.03
CA ARG A 207 1.55 -4.81 -11.44
C ARG A 207 0.50 -4.05 -10.65
N ARG A 208 -0.58 -3.67 -11.32
CA ARG A 208 -1.79 -3.11 -10.70
C ARG A 208 -2.94 -4.08 -10.83
N VAL A 209 -3.50 -4.46 -9.69
CA VAL A 209 -4.70 -5.29 -9.61
C VAL A 209 -5.85 -4.42 -9.10
N LYS A 210 -7.04 -4.61 -9.66
CA LYS A 210 -8.24 -3.87 -9.25
C LYS A 210 -9.21 -4.81 -8.56
N LYS A 211 -10.06 -4.29 -7.66
CA LYS A 211 -11.11 -5.08 -6.98
C LYS A 211 -12.01 -5.87 -7.94
N ASN A 212 -12.19 -5.36 -9.15
CA ASN A 212 -13.03 -5.93 -10.21
C ASN A 212 -12.22 -6.77 -11.21
N ASP A 213 -10.97 -7.12 -10.88
CA ASP A 213 -10.13 -7.90 -11.78
C ASP A 213 -10.74 -9.31 -11.97
N PRO A 214 -11.00 -9.76 -13.21
CA PRO A 214 -11.58 -11.07 -13.48
C PRO A 214 -10.74 -12.21 -12.93
N SER A 215 -9.45 -11.99 -12.68
CA SER A 215 -8.58 -12.98 -12.03
C SER A 215 -8.93 -13.26 -10.56
N ARG A 216 -9.91 -12.56 -9.97
CA ARG A 216 -10.57 -12.91 -8.69
C ARG A 216 -11.19 -14.31 -8.68
N PHE A 217 -11.56 -14.86 -9.85
CA PHE A 217 -12.26 -16.15 -9.97
C PHE A 217 -11.34 -17.33 -10.30
N LEU A 218 -10.03 -17.09 -10.41
CA LEU A 218 -9.07 -18.15 -10.68
C LEU A 218 -8.65 -18.79 -9.35
N ASN A 219 -9.38 -19.84 -8.95
CA ASN A 219 -8.97 -20.80 -7.93
C ASN A 219 -8.46 -22.06 -8.60
#